data_AF-A0A127EQZ8-F1
#
_entry.id   AF-A0A127EQZ8-F1
#
_cell.length_a   1.000
_cell.length_b   1.000
_cell.length_c   1.000
_cell.angle_alpha   90.00
_cell.angle_beta   90.00
_cell.angle_gamma   90.00
#
_symmetry.space_group_name_H-M   'P 1'
#
loop_
_entity.id
_entity.type
_entity.pdbx_description
1 polymer ?
#
loop_
_entity_poly.entity_id
_entity_poly.type
_entity_poly.pdbx_seq_one_letter_code
_entity_poly.pdbx_strand_id
1 'polypeptide(L)'
;MIPRIIIAVAALLPLAFCTGAAAQQAANPLAAQSLEGLSTTRERPLFSAQRRPPAPPRVAAAPPPPPAPPPQPPQVALYGIVSESGGARAMVRANGDRIVGVRVGDDIGGWKVTKIERRQIELSLADRTASFAMFNGAPAAATDAAAMASADDEPDDPDIPRRRRRR
;
A
#
# COMPACT_ATOMS: atom_id res chain seq x y z
N MET A 1 56.37 106.59 -32.49
CA MET A 1 57.11 105.33 -32.75
C MET A 1 56.32 104.24 -32.05
N ILE A 2 55.61 103.29 -32.67
CA ILE A 2 55.80 102.50 -33.90
C ILE A 2 54.39 102.11 -34.44
N PRO A 3 54.15 102.07 -35.76
CA PRO A 3 53.01 101.36 -36.37
C PRO A 3 53.44 100.02 -37.01
N ARG A 4 52.46 99.22 -37.46
CA ARG A 4 52.49 97.98 -38.32
C ARG A 4 52.14 96.71 -37.52
N ILE A 5 50.93 96.15 -37.65
CA ILE A 5 50.40 95.30 -38.75
C ILE A 5 51.28 94.08 -39.00
N ILE A 6 50.72 92.87 -38.90
CA ILE A 6 50.86 91.68 -39.78
C ILE A 6 50.17 90.50 -39.05
N ILE A 7 48.91 90.21 -39.41
CA ILE A 7 48.44 89.05 -40.21
C ILE A 7 48.48 87.73 -39.41
N ALA A 8 47.30 87.33 -38.94
CA ALA A 8 47.01 85.98 -38.48
C ALA A 8 47.02 85.03 -39.69
N VAL A 9 48.02 84.16 -39.74
CA VAL A 9 48.11 83.09 -40.74
C VAL A 9 47.26 81.91 -40.27
N ALA A 10 46.34 81.53 -41.14
CA ALA A 10 45.49 80.36 -41.04
C ALA A 10 46.31 79.08 -40.80
N ALA A 11 45.97 78.34 -39.74
CA ALA A 11 46.37 76.96 -39.57
C ALA A 11 45.20 76.05 -39.97
N LEU A 12 45.38 75.47 -41.16
CA LEU A 12 44.57 74.43 -41.77
C LEU A 12 44.62 73.14 -40.91
N LEU A 13 43.46 72.52 -40.69
CA LEU A 13 43.26 71.20 -40.06
C LEU A 13 44.03 70.06 -40.76
N PRO A 14 44.19 68.90 -40.09
CA PRO A 14 43.25 67.83 -40.42
C PRO A 14 42.64 67.12 -39.20
N LEU A 15 41.35 66.82 -39.37
CA LEU A 15 40.55 65.88 -38.61
C LEU A 15 41.23 64.51 -38.51
N ALA A 16 41.43 64.01 -37.30
CA ALA A 16 41.61 62.58 -37.08
C ALA A 16 40.23 61.92 -37.10
N PHE A 17 39.96 61.18 -38.18
CA PHE A 17 38.84 60.24 -38.26
C PHE A 17 39.06 59.05 -37.32
N CYS A 18 37.93 58.50 -36.89
CA CYS A 18 37.64 57.09 -36.60
C CYS A 18 37.25 56.76 -35.16
N THR A 19 35.99 57.00 -34.83
CA THR A 19 35.24 56.21 -33.82
C THR A 19 33.85 55.85 -34.35
N GLY A 20 33.81 55.07 -35.42
CA GLY A 20 32.56 54.48 -35.95
C GLY A 20 32.23 53.08 -35.44
N ALA A 21 33.21 52.35 -34.86
CA ALA A 21 33.02 50.95 -34.49
C ALA A 21 32.02 50.75 -33.33
N ALA A 22 32.06 51.63 -32.32
CA ALA A 22 31.23 51.51 -31.12
C ALA A 22 29.73 51.73 -31.39
N ALA A 23 29.38 52.58 -32.36
CA ALA A 23 27.98 52.84 -32.72
C ALA A 23 27.32 51.67 -33.45
N GLN A 24 28.11 50.89 -34.22
CA GLN A 24 27.61 49.74 -34.97
C GLN A 24 27.30 48.53 -34.05
N GLN A 25 28.06 48.36 -32.96
CA GLN A 25 27.78 47.37 -31.92
C GLN A 25 26.46 47.63 -31.19
N ALA A 26 26.03 48.89 -31.09
CA ALA A 26 24.76 49.25 -30.45
C ALA A 26 23.55 48.93 -31.34
N ALA A 27 23.70 49.02 -32.67
CA ALA A 27 22.62 48.74 -33.62
C ALA A 27 22.43 47.23 -33.89
N ASN A 28 23.52 46.45 -33.87
CA ASN A 28 23.47 45.00 -33.95
C ASN A 28 24.45 44.36 -32.96
N PRO A 29 23.97 43.84 -31.82
CA PRO A 29 24.83 43.23 -30.80
C PRO A 29 25.51 41.94 -31.29
N LEU A 30 25.03 41.33 -32.38
CA LEU A 30 25.64 40.13 -32.98
C LEU A 30 26.85 40.47 -33.87
N ALA A 31 27.02 41.73 -34.30
CA ALA A 31 28.13 42.13 -35.14
C ALA A 31 29.50 42.01 -34.43
N ALA A 32 29.50 41.96 -33.09
CA ALA A 32 30.69 41.75 -32.27
C ALA A 32 31.05 40.27 -32.06
N GLN A 33 30.18 39.32 -32.41
CA GLN A 33 30.39 37.89 -32.19
C GLN A 33 30.99 37.26 -33.46
N SER A 34 32.11 36.55 -33.34
CA SER A 34 32.68 35.76 -34.45
C SER A 34 32.07 34.36 -34.52
N LEU A 35 32.07 33.76 -35.70
CA LEU A 35 31.58 32.39 -35.91
C LEU A 35 32.42 31.36 -35.16
N GLU A 36 33.72 31.58 -35.06
CA GLU A 36 34.66 30.75 -34.30
C GLU A 36 34.33 30.78 -32.79
N GLY A 37 33.90 31.93 -32.26
CA GLY A 37 33.44 32.07 -30.88
C GLY A 37 32.14 31.34 -30.57
N LEU A 38 31.35 31.00 -31.61
CA LEU A 38 30.09 30.26 -31.51
C LEU A 38 30.24 28.76 -31.85
N SER A 39 31.47 28.24 -31.88
CA SER A 39 31.79 26.85 -32.20
C SER A 39 30.95 25.83 -31.44
N THR A 40 30.71 26.07 -30.13
CA THR A 40 29.88 25.18 -29.29
C THR A 40 28.45 25.03 -29.81
N THR A 41 27.84 26.11 -30.30
CA THR A 41 26.48 26.10 -30.87
C THR A 41 26.48 25.48 -32.28
N ARG A 42 27.54 25.72 -33.06
CA ARG A 42 27.72 25.14 -34.40
C ARG A 42 27.93 23.62 -34.35
N GLU A 43 28.74 23.14 -33.42
CA GLU A 43 29.10 21.73 -33.28
C GLU A 43 28.05 20.90 -32.54
N ARG A 44 27.27 21.54 -31.66
CA ARG A 44 26.20 20.89 -30.87
C ARG A 44 24.87 21.63 -31.06
N PRO A 45 24.28 21.60 -32.28
CA PRO A 45 23.07 22.35 -32.57
C PRO A 45 21.93 21.88 -31.67
N LEU A 46 21.02 22.81 -31.37
CA LEU A 46 19.90 22.59 -30.45
C LEU A 46 19.02 21.42 -30.88
N PHE A 47 18.94 21.17 -32.19
CA PHE A 47 18.16 20.10 -32.81
C PHE A 47 18.99 18.84 -33.16
N SER A 48 20.21 18.70 -32.63
CA SER A 48 20.95 17.44 -32.76
C SER A 48 20.29 16.34 -31.95
N ALA A 49 20.21 15.13 -32.52
CA ALA A 49 19.65 13.96 -31.84
C ALA A 49 20.35 13.64 -30.49
N GLN A 50 21.62 14.04 -30.35
CA GLN A 50 22.42 13.87 -29.13
C GLN A 50 22.08 14.84 -28.00
N ARG A 51 21.26 15.88 -28.22
CA ARG A 51 20.88 16.82 -27.15
C ARG A 51 19.70 16.33 -26.30
N ARG A 52 19.15 15.13 -26.58
CA ARG A 52 18.17 14.51 -25.67
C ARG A 52 18.89 14.18 -24.36
N PRO A 53 18.47 14.74 -23.21
CA PRO A 53 19.02 14.35 -21.92
C PRO A 53 18.98 12.82 -21.78
N PRO A 54 20.01 12.19 -21.17
CA PRO A 54 19.97 10.76 -20.92
C PRO A 54 18.68 10.41 -20.17
N ALA A 55 18.04 9.30 -20.55
CA ALA A 55 16.82 8.88 -19.89
C ALA A 55 17.08 8.78 -18.37
N PRO A 56 16.19 9.33 -17.53
CA PRO A 56 16.36 9.22 -16.09
C PRO A 56 16.46 7.74 -15.70
N PRO A 57 17.32 7.39 -14.71
CA PRO A 57 17.45 6.02 -14.27
C PRO A 57 16.06 5.49 -13.86
N ARG A 58 15.70 4.33 -14.43
CA ARG A 58 14.43 3.67 -14.10
C ARG A 58 14.51 3.18 -12.66
N VAL A 59 13.82 3.87 -11.76
CA VAL A 59 13.69 3.44 -10.36
C VAL A 59 12.88 2.15 -10.34
N ALA A 60 13.45 1.07 -9.80
CA ALA A 60 12.70 -0.16 -9.60
C ALA A 60 11.57 0.10 -8.61
N ALA A 61 10.34 -0.27 -8.97
CA ALA A 61 9.21 -0.18 -8.06
C ALA A 61 9.46 -1.09 -6.86
N ALA A 62 9.24 -0.57 -5.65
CA ALA A 62 9.28 -1.38 -4.45
C ALA A 62 8.23 -2.50 -4.55
N PRO A 63 8.54 -3.73 -4.06
CA PRO A 63 7.56 -4.79 -4.02
C PRO A 63 6.33 -4.37 -3.20
N PRO A 64 5.13 -4.88 -3.55
CA PRO A 64 3.92 -4.55 -2.81
C PRO A 64 4.04 -4.99 -1.35
N PRO A 65 3.41 -4.26 -0.40
CA PRO A 65 3.41 -4.66 1.00
C PRO A 65 2.77 -6.05 1.15
N PRO A 66 3.19 -6.83 2.16
CA PRO A 66 2.60 -8.13 2.42
C PRO A 66 1.09 -7.98 2.75
N PRO A 67 0.27 -9.01 2.44
CA PRO A 67 -1.14 -9.00 2.77
C PRO A 67 -1.38 -8.87 4.28
N ALA A 68 -2.44 -8.15 4.67
CA ALA A 68 -2.80 -7.96 6.06
C ALA A 68 -3.08 -9.30 6.77
N PRO A 69 -2.74 -9.44 8.07
CA PRO A 69 -3.05 -10.64 8.82
C PRO A 69 -4.56 -10.90 8.88
N PRO A 70 -5.00 -12.17 8.84
CA PRO A 70 -6.41 -12.51 8.83
C PRO A 70 -7.11 -12.09 10.14
N PRO A 71 -8.42 -11.79 10.11
CA PRO A 71 -9.17 -11.43 11.31
C PRO A 71 -9.10 -12.54 12.36
N GLN A 72 -8.90 -12.15 13.62
CA GLN A 72 -8.99 -13.09 14.75
C GLN A 72 -10.45 -13.52 14.96
N PRO A 73 -10.69 -14.76 15.43
CA PRO A 73 -12.04 -15.21 15.77
C PRO A 73 -12.62 -14.34 16.90
N PRO A 74 -13.88 -13.90 16.80
CA PRO A 74 -14.50 -13.06 17.82
C PRO A 74 -14.63 -13.85 19.12
N GLN A 75 -14.48 -13.15 20.25
CA GLN A 75 -14.84 -13.72 21.54
C GLN A 75 -16.37 -13.67 21.67
N VAL A 76 -17.00 -14.82 21.44
CA VAL A 76 -18.45 -14.97 21.51
C VAL A 76 -18.80 -15.86 22.69
N ALA A 77 -19.64 -15.33 23.59
CA ALA A 77 -20.25 -16.11 24.66
C ALA A 77 -21.71 -16.42 24.29
N LEU A 78 -22.03 -17.71 24.18
CA LEU A 78 -23.38 -18.21 23.86
C LEU A 78 -24.17 -18.42 25.16
N TYR A 79 -25.26 -17.68 25.34
CA TYR A 79 -26.07 -17.68 26.57
C TYR A 79 -27.33 -18.51 26.47
N GLY A 80 -27.92 -18.60 25.27
CA GLY A 80 -29.29 -19.06 25.07
C GLY A 80 -29.50 -19.51 23.64
N ILE A 81 -30.31 -20.54 23.41
CA ILE A 81 -30.87 -20.84 22.08
C ILE A 81 -32.37 -20.98 22.25
N VAL A 82 -33.13 -20.18 21.52
CA VAL A 82 -34.58 -20.18 21.50
C VAL A 82 -35.02 -20.83 20.20
N SER A 83 -35.74 -21.95 20.30
CA SER A 83 -36.34 -22.60 19.14
C SER A 83 -37.76 -22.06 18.95
N GLU A 84 -38.04 -21.51 17.78
CA GLU A 84 -39.35 -21.01 17.36
C GLU A 84 -39.87 -21.84 16.17
N SER A 85 -41.16 -21.81 15.89
CA SER A 85 -41.76 -22.54 14.75
C SER A 85 -41.16 -22.15 13.40
N GLY A 86 -40.53 -20.97 13.30
CA GLY A 86 -39.83 -20.47 12.11
C GLY A 86 -38.30 -20.61 12.13
N GLY A 87 -37.70 -21.27 13.13
CA GLY A 87 -36.25 -21.53 13.20
C GLY A 87 -35.63 -21.33 14.58
N ALA A 88 -34.32 -21.50 14.67
CA ALA A 88 -33.57 -21.30 15.91
C ALA A 88 -32.94 -19.90 15.97
N ARG A 89 -32.98 -19.28 17.15
CA ARG A 89 -32.34 -18.00 17.45
C ARG A 89 -31.36 -18.16 18.61
N ALA A 90 -30.08 -17.87 18.37
CA ALA A 90 -29.05 -17.92 19.39
C ALA A 90 -28.89 -16.54 20.06
N MET A 91 -28.79 -16.52 21.39
CA MET A 91 -28.52 -15.33 22.19
C MET A 91 -27.03 -15.31 22.53
N VAL A 92 -26.31 -14.37 21.94
CA VAL A 92 -24.85 -14.28 22.01
C VAL A 92 -24.43 -12.89 22.45
N ARG A 93 -23.35 -12.84 23.22
CA ARG A 93 -22.60 -11.61 23.47
C ARG A 93 -21.37 -11.64 22.59
N ALA A 94 -21.25 -10.63 21.74
CA ALA A 94 -20.09 -10.44 20.87
C ALA A 94 -19.56 -9.02 21.06
N ASN A 95 -18.25 -8.91 21.33
CA ASN A 95 -17.51 -7.63 21.36
C ASN A 95 -18.14 -6.53 22.24
N GLY A 96 -18.58 -6.88 23.46
CA GLY A 96 -19.15 -5.91 24.41
C GLY A 96 -19.98 -6.57 25.50
N ASP A 97 -20.81 -5.77 26.19
CA ASP A 97 -21.65 -6.24 27.31
C ASP A 97 -23.10 -6.59 26.90
N ARG A 98 -23.47 -6.30 25.64
CA ARG A 98 -24.83 -6.48 25.14
C ARG A 98 -25.06 -7.88 24.57
N ILE A 99 -26.18 -8.49 24.96
CA ILE A 99 -26.67 -9.75 24.38
C ILE A 99 -27.51 -9.41 23.14
N VAL A 100 -27.17 -10.03 22.02
CA VAL A 100 -27.88 -9.91 20.75
C VAL A 100 -28.38 -11.28 20.30
N GLY A 101 -29.59 -11.31 19.75
CA GLY A 101 -30.21 -12.54 19.24
C GLY A 101 -29.99 -12.69 17.74
N VAL A 102 -29.22 -13.71 17.34
CA VAL A 102 -28.77 -13.98 15.96
C VAL A 102 -29.43 -15.22 15.37
N ARG A 103 -29.53 -15.27 14.05
CA ARG A 103 -30.06 -16.38 13.25
C ARG A 103 -29.00 -16.87 12.25
N VAL A 104 -29.27 -18.02 11.62
CA VAL A 104 -28.43 -18.51 10.51
C VAL A 104 -28.42 -17.47 9.39
N GLY A 105 -27.23 -17.11 8.93
CA GLY A 105 -26.99 -16.08 7.92
C GLY A 105 -26.58 -14.70 8.47
N ASP A 106 -26.77 -14.45 9.77
CA ASP A 106 -26.38 -13.19 10.41
C ASP A 106 -24.86 -13.06 10.52
N ASP A 107 -24.37 -11.81 10.55
CA ASP A 107 -22.96 -11.46 10.71
C ASP A 107 -22.65 -11.00 12.14
N ILE A 108 -21.54 -11.51 12.69
CA ILE A 108 -21.04 -11.15 14.02
C ILE A 108 -19.55 -10.84 13.90
N GLY A 109 -19.21 -9.55 13.82
CA GLY A 109 -17.81 -9.13 13.74
C GLY A 109 -17.11 -9.66 12.48
N GLY A 110 -17.81 -9.75 11.36
CA GLY A 110 -17.33 -10.29 10.09
C GLY A 110 -17.48 -11.80 9.92
N TRP A 111 -17.90 -12.51 10.98
CA TRP A 111 -18.13 -13.95 10.92
C TRP A 111 -19.60 -14.26 10.72
N LYS A 112 -19.92 -15.09 9.73
CA LYS A 112 -21.29 -15.47 9.39
C LYS A 112 -21.73 -16.70 10.19
N VAL A 113 -22.92 -16.66 10.76
CA VAL A 113 -23.52 -17.83 11.43
C VAL A 113 -23.99 -18.85 10.38
N THR A 114 -23.34 -20.00 10.31
CA THR A 114 -23.69 -21.07 9.34
C THR A 114 -24.65 -22.09 9.95
N LYS A 115 -24.51 -22.37 11.24
CA LYS A 115 -25.28 -23.40 11.92
C LYS A 115 -25.58 -23.00 13.36
N ILE A 116 -26.81 -23.25 13.79
CA ILE A 116 -27.24 -23.12 15.18
C ILE A 116 -27.70 -24.50 15.63
N GLU A 117 -26.93 -25.13 16.51
CA GLU A 117 -27.27 -26.39 17.16
C GLU A 117 -27.91 -26.17 18.53
N ARG A 118 -28.22 -27.23 19.27
CA ARG A 118 -28.90 -27.14 20.58
C ARG A 118 -28.08 -26.45 21.68
N ARG A 119 -26.75 -26.54 21.62
CA ARG A 119 -25.82 -26.00 22.64
C ARG A 119 -24.56 -25.37 22.04
N GLN A 120 -24.49 -25.28 20.72
CA GLN A 120 -23.33 -24.81 19.98
C GLN A 120 -23.77 -23.99 18.77
N ILE A 121 -22.96 -23.00 18.39
CA ILE A 121 -23.10 -22.27 17.13
C ILE A 121 -21.81 -22.42 16.33
N GLU A 122 -21.96 -22.49 15.00
CA GLU A 122 -20.84 -22.46 14.07
C GLU A 122 -20.83 -21.13 13.32
N LEU A 123 -19.65 -20.52 13.29
CA LEU A 123 -19.37 -19.30 12.58
C LEU A 123 -18.33 -19.55 11.52
N SER A 124 -18.52 -19.00 10.32
CA SER A 124 -17.57 -19.09 9.21
C SER A 124 -17.07 -17.71 8.77
N LEU A 125 -15.78 -17.62 8.48
CA LEU A 125 -15.15 -16.49 7.81
C LEU A 125 -14.27 -17.02 6.68
N ALA A 126 -14.72 -16.84 5.44
CA ALA A 126 -14.09 -17.41 4.25
C ALA A 126 -13.88 -18.93 4.42
N ASP A 127 -12.62 -19.39 4.51
CA ASP A 127 -12.26 -20.81 4.64
C ASP A 127 -12.14 -21.29 6.09
N ARG A 128 -12.42 -20.43 7.08
CA ARG A 128 -12.27 -20.74 8.50
C ARG A 128 -13.62 -20.95 9.15
N THR A 129 -13.72 -22.01 9.94
CA THR A 129 -14.90 -22.30 10.78
C THR A 129 -14.49 -22.29 12.24
N ALA A 130 -15.31 -21.67 13.10
CA ALA A 130 -15.14 -21.62 14.53
C ALA A 130 -16.45 -22.04 15.24
N SER A 131 -16.34 -23.00 16.14
CA SER A 131 -17.45 -23.51 16.94
C SER A 131 -17.44 -22.95 18.36
N PHE A 132 -18.58 -22.43 18.82
CA PHE A 132 -18.73 -21.87 20.16
C PHE A 132 -19.84 -22.58 20.92
N ALA A 133 -19.49 -23.21 22.04
CA ALA A 133 -20.43 -23.92 22.90
C ALA A 133 -20.89 -23.06 24.08
N MET A 134 -22.16 -23.22 24.47
CA MET A 134 -22.85 -22.46 25.51
C MET A 134 -22.24 -22.64 26.91
N PHE A 135 -21.69 -23.83 27.17
CA PHE A 135 -21.02 -24.20 28.39
C PHE A 135 -19.99 -25.25 28.05
N ASN A 136 -18.81 -24.82 27.61
CA ASN A 136 -17.53 -25.52 27.73
C ASN A 136 -16.46 -24.43 27.51
N GLY A 137 -15.67 -24.16 28.55
CA GLY A 137 -14.65 -23.13 28.53
C GLY A 137 -13.46 -23.53 27.66
N ALA A 138 -13.61 -23.39 26.35
CA ALA A 138 -12.58 -23.16 25.35
C ALA A 138 -13.25 -23.18 23.97
N PRO A 139 -12.84 -22.33 23.01
CA PRO A 139 -13.08 -22.67 21.62
C PRO A 139 -12.44 -24.05 21.42
N ALA A 140 -13.22 -25.03 20.97
CA ALA A 140 -12.66 -26.26 20.43
C ALA A 140 -11.83 -25.83 19.23
N ALA A 141 -10.55 -25.51 19.50
CA ALA A 141 -9.53 -25.39 18.50
C ALA A 141 -9.63 -26.64 17.64
N ALA A 142 -9.48 -26.47 16.33
CA ALA A 142 -9.49 -27.51 15.34
C ALA A 142 -8.72 -28.75 15.83
N THR A 143 -9.45 -29.70 16.39
CA THR A 143 -8.92 -30.99 16.83
C THR A 143 -9.61 -32.02 15.96
N ASP A 144 -8.85 -32.39 14.93
CA ASP A 144 -8.67 -33.76 14.48
C ASP A 144 -9.72 -34.38 13.55
N ALA A 145 -9.72 -33.88 12.30
CA ALA A 145 -9.97 -34.75 11.15
C ALA A 145 -8.82 -35.79 10.91
N ALA A 146 -7.74 -35.74 11.71
CA ALA A 146 -6.57 -36.61 11.61
C ALA A 146 -6.51 -37.75 12.66
N ALA A 147 -7.36 -37.76 13.70
CA ALA A 147 -7.33 -38.79 14.74
C ALA A 147 -8.28 -39.97 14.50
N MET A 148 -9.03 -39.98 13.39
CA MET A 148 -9.98 -41.06 13.06
C MET A 148 -9.35 -42.24 12.29
N ALA A 149 -8.02 -42.30 12.19
CA ALA A 149 -7.30 -43.34 11.43
C ALA A 149 -6.44 -44.29 12.28
N SER A 150 -6.43 -44.17 13.60
CA SER A 150 -5.56 -45.01 14.45
C SER A 150 -6.23 -45.39 15.77
N ALA A 151 -7.23 -46.27 15.72
CA ALA A 151 -7.65 -47.07 16.89
C ALA A 151 -8.44 -48.32 16.47
N ASP A 152 -7.98 -48.99 15.40
CA ASP A 152 -8.18 -50.43 15.23
C ASP A 152 -6.94 -51.11 15.81
N ASP A 153 -6.97 -51.49 17.11
CA ASP A 153 -6.30 -52.66 17.71
C ASP A 153 -6.48 -52.59 19.25
N GLU A 154 -7.50 -53.24 19.80
CA GLU A 154 -7.45 -53.69 21.20
C GLU A 154 -8.06 -55.11 21.27
N PRO A 155 -7.25 -56.14 21.59
CA PRO A 155 -7.67 -57.53 21.53
C PRO A 155 -8.56 -57.91 22.71
N ASP A 156 -9.52 -58.78 22.38
CA ASP A 156 -10.45 -59.48 23.27
C ASP A 156 -9.72 -60.11 24.47
N ASP A 157 -9.93 -59.58 25.68
CA ASP A 157 -9.45 -60.16 26.95
C ASP A 157 -10.61 -60.82 27.72
N PRO A 158 -10.79 -62.15 27.61
CA PRO A 158 -11.86 -62.85 28.29
C PRO A 158 -11.37 -63.49 29.60
N ASP A 159 -11.15 -62.72 30.68
CA ASP A 159 -11.16 -63.33 32.02
C ASP A 159 -11.50 -62.35 33.17
N ILE A 160 -12.80 -62.14 33.42
CA ILE A 160 -13.26 -61.57 34.69
C ILE A 160 -14.29 -62.53 35.33
N PRO A 161 -13.93 -63.25 36.42
CA PRO A 161 -14.87 -64.13 37.08
C PRO A 161 -15.93 -63.32 37.86
N ARG A 162 -17.19 -63.48 37.44
CA ARG A 162 -18.37 -62.87 38.08
C ARG A 162 -18.51 -63.37 39.52
N ARG A 163 -18.22 -62.50 40.50
CA ARG A 163 -18.45 -62.75 41.94
C ARG A 163 -19.92 -63.12 42.19
N ARG A 164 -20.16 -64.36 42.61
CA ARG A 164 -21.47 -64.85 43.06
C ARG A 164 -21.92 -64.07 44.30
N ARG A 165 -23.03 -63.34 44.19
CA ARG A 165 -23.75 -62.80 45.35
C ARG A 165 -24.28 -63.99 46.17
N ARG A 166 -23.71 -64.22 47.35
CA ARG A 166 -24.29 -65.13 48.35
C ARG A 166 -25.54 -64.49 48.95
N ARG A 167 -26.54 -65.34 49.15
CA ARG A 167 -27.85 -65.10 49.73
C ARG A 167 -27.76 -65.08 51.25
#